data_AF-A0A7J3TUI9-F1
#
_entry.id   AF-A0A7J3TUI9-F1
#
_cell.length_a   1.000
_cell.length_b   1.000
_cell.length_c   1.000
_cell.angle_alpha   90.00
_cell.angle_beta   90.00
_cell.angle_gamma   90.00
#
_symmetry.space_group_name_H-M   'P 1'
#
loop_
_entity.id
_entity.type
_entity.pdbx_description
1 polymer ?
#
loop_
_entity_poly.entity_id
_entity_poly.type
_entity_poly.pdbx_seq_one_letter_code
_entity_poly.pdbx_strand_id
1 'polypeptide(L)'
;MKLLKKIAPLAVAALMLGTTVAAADLSNWKASFPGTDTAIVVGSSAAAQDTIGAVHIANALGVSGGGEAPVEGAHLIEASGNDLNYGEDLYDVEDTLEKRDLPTLLADGRYRESRGNTENDVTYEQFLEFSDATGTMNFTKNTEDSKKKVDTYLFFDDAVAAYNYRLVFDNPVEFDPADVDEDFELTKLKMLGRDYFIVDATVDAANLVDSLTLMGGALKASQWEYSKQTYTLGDKTYEVEAKIISDTSESAILVINGEETDEMLEGDTYTLEDGTRVGVLDVVPNEGAEKSTGTSEGNDLVTFYLGAEKIYLSQGDEVEINGEPVDGSDVDLQTNAAAGELSEINL
;
A
#
# COMPACT_ATOMS: atom_id res chain seq x y z
N MET A 1 -24.61 18.69 30.07
CA MET A 1 -24.48 19.36 28.77
C MET A 1 -23.34 20.36 28.88
N LYS A 2 -22.25 20.15 28.09
CA LYS A 2 -21.30 21.17 27.58
C LYS A 2 -20.45 21.90 28.66
N LEU A 3 -19.19 22.33 28.47
CA LEU A 3 -18.15 22.33 27.43
C LEU A 3 -16.89 22.84 28.20
N LEU A 4 -15.69 22.27 28.05
CA LEU A 4 -14.52 22.89 27.37
C LEU A 4 -14.17 24.35 27.71
N LYS A 5 -12.87 24.59 27.99
CA LYS A 5 -11.97 25.66 27.45
C LYS A 5 -10.65 25.64 28.26
N LYS A 6 -9.47 25.24 27.77
CA LYS A 6 -8.57 25.81 26.73
C LYS A 6 -8.15 27.28 26.97
N ILE A 7 -6.81 27.48 27.06
CA ILE A 7 -5.98 28.63 26.58
C ILE A 7 -5.41 29.64 27.63
N ALA A 8 -4.09 29.52 27.86
CA ALA A 8 -2.98 30.51 27.83
C ALA A 8 -2.99 31.79 28.73
N PRO A 9 -2.05 32.75 28.62
CA PRO A 9 -0.60 32.78 28.90
C PRO A 9 -0.17 33.97 29.81
N LEU A 10 1.08 34.05 30.31
CA LEU A 10 1.77 35.26 30.83
C LEU A 10 3.29 35.02 30.73
N ALA A 11 4.14 35.71 29.96
CA ALA A 11 4.42 37.14 29.72
C ALA A 11 5.19 37.86 30.85
N VAL A 12 6.32 38.47 30.45
CA VAL A 12 7.15 39.52 31.11
C VAL A 12 8.20 38.97 32.11
N ALA A 13 9.52 39.19 31.93
CA ALA A 13 10.16 40.50 31.80
C ALA A 13 11.45 40.52 30.97
N ALA A 14 11.53 41.50 30.08
CA ALA A 14 12.77 42.15 29.69
C ALA A 14 13.24 43.06 30.84
N LEU A 15 14.51 42.95 31.22
CA LEU A 15 15.24 43.97 31.95
C LEU A 15 16.51 44.29 31.17
N MET A 16 16.42 45.32 30.35
CA MET A 16 17.54 45.99 29.71
C MET A 16 18.34 46.75 30.78
N LEU A 17 19.65 46.51 30.87
CA LEU A 17 20.59 47.53 31.33
C LEU A 17 21.77 47.55 30.38
N GLY A 18 21.70 48.48 29.41
CA GLY A 18 22.88 49.04 28.81
C GLY A 18 23.60 49.88 29.86
N THR A 19 24.81 49.49 30.22
CA THR A 19 25.83 50.36 30.79
C THR A 19 27.16 50.03 30.13
N THR A 20 27.65 50.94 29.29
CA THR A 20 29.07 51.02 28.97
C THR A 20 29.82 51.39 30.24
N VAL A 21 30.44 50.41 30.90
CA VAL A 21 31.48 50.63 31.90
C VAL A 21 32.67 49.75 31.53
N ALA A 22 33.82 50.41 31.40
CA ALA A 22 35.19 49.92 31.26
C ALA A 22 35.41 48.41 31.37
N ALA A 23 36.14 47.83 30.39
CA ALA A 23 36.74 46.48 30.39
C ALA A 23 36.44 45.70 31.68
N ALA A 24 35.23 45.14 31.75
CA ALA A 24 34.83 44.35 32.90
C ALA A 24 35.71 43.11 32.88
N ASP A 25 36.46 42.92 33.96
CA ASP A 25 37.22 41.70 34.15
C ASP A 25 36.23 40.52 34.15
N LEU A 26 36.24 39.77 33.03
CA LEU A 26 35.43 38.59 32.82
C LEU A 26 35.79 37.46 33.80
N SER A 27 36.83 37.62 34.64
CA SER A 27 37.14 36.71 35.74
C SER A 27 35.98 36.53 36.73
N ASN A 28 35.11 37.54 36.89
CA ASN A 28 33.97 37.50 37.82
C ASN A 28 32.65 36.98 37.20
N TRP A 29 32.58 36.77 35.88
CA TRP A 29 31.37 36.21 35.23
C TRP A 29 31.07 34.77 35.69
N LYS A 30 32.08 34.04 36.18
CA LYS A 30 31.95 32.63 36.55
C LYS A 30 31.29 32.36 37.91
N ALA A 31 31.08 33.38 38.75
CA ALA A 31 30.66 33.15 40.12
C ALA A 31 29.15 33.40 40.31
N SER A 32 28.41 32.28 40.38
CA SER A 32 27.07 32.15 40.96
C SER A 32 25.89 32.38 40.02
N PHE A 33 25.52 31.32 39.30
CA PHE A 33 24.11 31.02 39.07
C PHE A 33 23.58 30.37 40.36
N PRO A 34 22.68 31.02 41.12
CA PRO A 34 22.24 30.52 42.41
C PRO A 34 21.13 29.48 42.21
N GLY A 35 21.48 28.20 42.23
CA GLY A 35 20.51 27.12 42.44
C GLY A 35 20.70 25.89 41.56
N THR A 36 20.28 24.74 42.08
CA THR A 36 20.14 23.45 41.37
C THR A 36 19.12 23.50 40.23
N ASP A 37 18.39 24.61 40.09
CA ASP A 37 17.27 24.79 39.18
C ASP A 37 17.66 25.60 37.92
N THR A 38 18.95 25.55 37.54
CA THR A 38 19.42 26.19 36.31
C THR A 38 19.41 25.17 35.18
N ALA A 39 18.51 25.35 34.21
CA ALA A 39 18.45 24.52 33.01
C ALA A 39 19.06 25.26 31.82
N ILE A 40 19.94 24.60 31.09
CA ILE A 40 20.35 25.03 29.76
C ILE A 40 19.42 24.31 28.78
N VAL A 41 18.52 25.07 28.16
CA VAL A 41 17.51 24.53 27.25
C VAL A 41 18.03 24.64 25.83
N VAL A 42 18.08 23.50 25.15
CA VAL A 42 18.37 23.42 23.72
C VAL A 42 17.13 22.89 23.02
N GLY A 43 16.75 23.50 21.89
CA GLY A 43 15.55 23.09 21.14
C GLY A 43 15.71 21.70 20.52
N SER A 44 14.60 20.97 20.34
CA SER A 44 14.60 19.63 19.74
C SER A 44 15.05 19.59 18.27
N SER A 45 15.09 20.75 17.59
CA SER A 45 15.62 20.91 16.23
C SER A 45 16.92 21.74 16.20
N ALA A 46 17.60 21.89 17.34
CA ALA A 46 18.84 22.61 17.39
C ALA A 46 19.93 21.86 16.61
N ALA A 47 20.83 22.60 15.95
CA ALA A 47 21.95 21.98 15.28
C ALA A 47 22.89 21.35 16.33
N ALA A 48 23.63 20.31 15.95
CA ALA A 48 24.57 19.63 16.85
C ALA A 48 25.60 20.60 17.49
N GLN A 49 25.96 21.68 16.80
CA GLN A 49 26.83 22.73 17.35
C GLN A 49 26.20 23.50 18.53
N ASP A 50 24.88 23.61 18.57
CA ASP A 50 24.14 24.34 19.61
C ASP A 50 24.01 23.49 20.89
N THR A 51 23.85 22.17 20.75
CA THR A 51 23.90 21.22 21.87
C THR A 51 25.30 21.13 22.47
N ILE A 52 26.35 21.10 21.64
CA ILE A 52 27.75 21.14 22.09
C ILE A 52 28.07 22.47 22.79
N GLY A 53 27.65 23.59 22.22
CA GLY A 53 27.80 24.91 22.82
C GLY A 53 27.15 25.01 24.20
N ALA A 54 25.95 24.43 24.36
CA ALA A 54 25.26 24.34 25.64
C ALA A 54 26.04 23.52 26.69
N VAL A 55 26.66 22.40 26.31
CA VAL A 55 27.52 21.60 27.20
C VAL A 55 28.78 22.37 27.60
N HIS A 56 29.40 23.10 26.68
CA HIS A 56 30.56 23.96 26.99
C HIS A 56 30.20 25.06 27.98
N ILE A 57 29.02 25.67 27.84
CA ILE A 57 28.49 26.64 28.79
C ILE A 57 28.24 25.96 30.15
N ALA A 58 27.62 24.77 30.19
CA ALA A 58 27.39 24.01 31.42
C ALA A 58 28.70 23.75 32.20
N ASN A 59 29.73 23.28 31.50
CA ASN A 59 31.04 22.99 32.07
C ASN A 59 31.78 24.25 32.51
N ALA A 60 31.72 25.33 31.72
CA ALA A 60 32.31 26.62 32.09
C ALA A 60 31.65 27.23 33.35
N LEU A 61 30.40 26.88 33.61
CA LEU A 61 29.61 27.29 34.76
C LEU A 61 29.70 26.30 35.94
N GLY A 62 30.42 25.19 35.80
CA GLY A 62 30.58 24.19 36.86
C GLY A 62 29.30 23.45 37.22
N VAL A 63 28.30 23.44 36.32
CA VAL A 63 27.05 22.70 36.49
C VAL A 63 27.33 21.24 36.12
N SER A 64 27.54 20.39 37.12
CA SER A 64 27.78 18.96 36.93
C SER A 64 26.48 18.23 36.54
N GLY A 65 26.04 18.41 35.30
CA GLY A 65 25.12 17.49 34.64
C GLY A 65 25.94 16.40 33.97
N GLY A 66 25.67 15.13 34.29
CA GLY A 66 26.50 13.96 33.95
C GLY A 66 26.57 13.58 32.48
N GLY A 67 27.06 14.47 31.62
CA GLY A 67 27.52 14.15 30.27
C GLY A 67 28.99 14.52 30.14
N GLU A 68 29.84 13.58 29.73
CA GLU A 68 31.21 13.88 29.35
C GLU A 68 31.22 14.91 28.21
N ALA A 69 32.06 15.93 28.29
CA ALA A 69 32.26 16.87 27.19
C ALA A 69 32.86 16.09 26.00
N PRO A 70 32.25 16.13 24.80
CA PRO A 70 32.89 15.54 23.63
C PRO A 70 34.24 16.23 23.39
N VAL A 71 35.27 15.44 23.09
CA VAL A 71 36.63 15.92 22.80
C VAL A 71 36.59 16.81 21.55
N GLU A 72 37.33 17.91 21.53
CA GLU A 72 37.45 18.77 20.34
C GLU A 72 37.96 17.95 19.14
N GLY A 73 37.15 17.85 18.08
CA GLY A 73 37.41 16.98 16.93
C GLY A 73 36.75 15.59 17.00
N ALA A 74 36.01 15.28 18.07
CA ALA A 74 35.16 14.10 18.12
C ALA A 74 33.94 14.30 17.21
N HIS A 75 33.71 13.31 16.36
CA HIS A 75 32.45 13.15 15.65
C HIS A 75 31.56 12.24 16.48
N LEU A 76 30.32 12.64 16.71
CA LEU A 76 29.31 11.75 17.25
C LEU A 76 29.09 10.63 16.21
N ILE A 77 29.55 9.42 16.54
CA ILE A 77 29.11 8.20 15.86
C ILE A 77 27.94 7.69 16.70
N GLU A 78 26.77 8.27 16.46
CA GLU A 78 25.53 7.84 17.09
C GLU A 78 24.85 6.85 16.14
N ALA A 79 24.74 5.60 16.58
CA ALA A 79 23.73 4.68 16.10
C ALA A 79 22.74 4.52 17.26
N SER A 80 21.88 5.51 17.47
CA SER A 80 20.77 5.35 18.41
C SER A 80 19.48 5.18 17.61
N GLY A 81 19.30 3.95 17.14
CA GLY A 81 18.15 3.47 16.37
C GLY A 81 18.45 2.05 15.89
N ASN A 82 17.44 1.18 15.81
CA ASN A 82 17.55 -0.06 15.04
C ASN A 82 17.21 0.31 13.59
N ASP A 83 18.04 1.16 12.98
CA ASP A 83 17.87 1.59 11.60
C ASP A 83 18.69 0.66 10.70
N LEU A 84 18.18 0.35 9.52
CA LEU A 84 18.87 -0.53 8.56
C LEU A 84 20.21 0.07 8.11
N ASN A 85 21.32 -0.59 8.46
CA ASN A 85 22.66 -0.21 8.03
C ASN A 85 23.19 -1.11 6.89
N TYR A 86 24.32 -0.69 6.30
CA TYR A 86 24.95 -1.47 5.24
C TYR A 86 25.44 -2.83 5.75
N GLY A 87 25.06 -3.89 5.05
CA GLY A 87 25.40 -5.28 5.37
C GLY A 87 24.58 -5.88 6.50
N GLU A 88 23.63 -5.14 7.07
CA GLU A 88 22.61 -5.71 7.97
C GLU A 88 21.49 -6.35 7.17
N ASP A 89 20.93 -7.41 7.73
CA ASP A 89 19.75 -8.06 7.19
C ASP A 89 18.49 -7.27 7.56
N LEU A 90 17.52 -7.20 6.64
CA LEU A 90 16.21 -6.62 6.90
C LEU A 90 15.55 -7.27 8.11
N TYR A 91 15.65 -8.60 8.21
CA TYR A 91 15.06 -9.38 9.29
C TYR A 91 15.58 -8.97 10.68
N ASP A 92 16.87 -8.68 10.80
CA ASP A 92 17.50 -8.27 12.07
C ASP A 92 17.00 -6.89 12.54
N VAL A 93 16.51 -6.08 11.61
CA VAL A 93 16.10 -4.69 11.83
C VAL A 93 14.60 -4.60 12.07
N GLU A 94 13.82 -5.12 11.14
CA GLU A 94 12.36 -5.21 11.17
C GLU A 94 11.94 -6.41 10.29
N ASP A 95 11.51 -7.48 10.94
CA ASP A 95 11.11 -8.73 10.26
C ASP A 95 9.74 -8.65 9.59
N THR A 96 8.92 -7.67 9.97
CA THR A 96 7.57 -7.48 9.44
C THR A 96 7.29 -6.02 9.13
N LEU A 97 6.97 -5.70 7.88
CA LEU A 97 6.42 -4.39 7.54
C LEU A 97 4.90 -4.44 7.59
N GLU A 98 4.32 -3.43 8.22
CA GLU A 98 2.87 -3.28 8.35
C GLU A 98 2.44 -1.89 7.84
N LYS A 99 1.15 -1.57 8.01
CA LYS A 99 0.58 -0.25 7.68
C LYS A 99 1.34 0.92 8.30
N ARG A 100 1.93 0.75 9.49
CA ARG A 100 2.69 1.83 10.14
C ARG A 100 3.89 2.25 9.29
N ASP A 101 4.54 1.30 8.65
CA ASP A 101 5.77 1.50 7.90
C ASP A 101 5.46 1.83 6.43
N LEU A 102 4.44 1.18 5.85
CA LEU A 102 3.97 1.38 4.47
C LEU A 102 2.47 1.76 4.40
N PRO A 103 2.06 2.95 4.88
CA PRO A 103 0.65 3.30 5.12
C PRO A 103 -0.24 3.40 3.89
N THR A 104 0.35 3.40 2.69
CA THR A 104 -0.41 3.40 1.42
C THR A 104 -0.44 2.03 0.76
N LEU A 105 0.67 1.27 0.84
CA LEU A 105 0.77 -0.04 0.21
C LEU A 105 0.08 -1.12 1.06
N LEU A 106 0.35 -1.13 2.37
CA LEU A 106 -0.17 -2.13 3.31
C LEU A 106 -1.33 -1.57 4.15
N ALA A 107 -2.16 -0.71 3.55
CA ALA A 107 -3.31 -0.16 4.25
C ALA A 107 -4.35 -1.25 4.52
N ASP A 108 -4.84 -1.32 5.77
CA ASP A 108 -5.98 -2.17 6.13
C ASP A 108 -7.16 -1.93 5.19
N GLY A 109 -7.94 -2.98 4.98
CA GLY A 109 -9.13 -2.93 4.15
C GLY A 109 -10.33 -3.58 4.81
N ARG A 110 -11.42 -3.60 4.04
CA ARG A 110 -12.67 -4.23 4.44
C ARG A 110 -13.21 -5.00 3.27
N TYR A 111 -13.30 -6.32 3.44
CA TYR A 111 -14.07 -7.21 2.59
C TYR A 111 -15.54 -6.95 2.87
N ARG A 112 -16.34 -6.84 1.81
CA ARG A 112 -17.77 -6.61 1.93
C ARG A 112 -18.48 -7.59 1.04
N GLU A 113 -19.16 -8.53 1.67
CA GLU A 113 -19.95 -9.47 0.91
C GLU A 113 -21.01 -8.71 0.12
N SER A 114 -21.15 -9.07 -1.15
CA SER A 114 -21.97 -8.35 -2.11
C SER A 114 -22.93 -9.24 -2.89
N ARG A 115 -22.64 -10.55 -2.99
CA ARG A 115 -23.41 -11.53 -3.75
C ARG A 115 -23.49 -12.85 -2.98
N GLY A 116 -24.16 -13.85 -3.56
CA GLY A 116 -24.27 -15.18 -2.96
C GLY A 116 -25.25 -15.29 -1.79
N ASN A 117 -25.05 -16.35 -1.01
CA ASN A 117 -25.97 -16.81 0.04
C ASN A 117 -25.41 -16.58 1.46
N THR A 118 -24.16 -16.12 1.55
CA THR A 118 -23.46 -15.76 2.78
C THR A 118 -23.60 -14.27 3.11
N GLU A 119 -23.36 -13.90 4.37
CA GLU A 119 -23.38 -12.50 4.80
C GLU A 119 -22.31 -12.26 5.87
N ASN A 120 -21.08 -11.95 5.46
CA ASN A 120 -20.02 -11.59 6.41
C ASN A 120 -19.12 -10.44 5.90
N ASP A 121 -19.33 -9.26 6.47
CA ASP A 121 -18.40 -8.15 6.28
C ASP A 121 -17.23 -8.25 7.25
N VAL A 122 -16.00 -8.38 6.73
CA VAL A 122 -14.80 -8.52 7.56
C VAL A 122 -13.73 -7.48 7.23
N THR A 123 -12.93 -7.11 8.22
CA THR A 123 -11.73 -6.28 8.04
C THR A 123 -10.51 -7.16 7.84
N TYR A 124 -9.48 -6.62 7.20
CA TYR A 124 -8.21 -7.32 7.01
C TYR A 124 -7.02 -6.37 7.11
N GLU A 125 -5.90 -6.93 7.51
CA GLU A 125 -4.59 -6.29 7.58
C GLU A 125 -3.64 -6.91 6.54
N GLN A 126 -2.59 -6.17 6.17
CA GLN A 126 -1.60 -6.59 5.18
C GLN A 126 -0.19 -6.49 5.77
N PHE A 127 0.65 -7.47 5.45
CA PHE A 127 2.01 -7.58 5.96
C PHE A 127 2.98 -7.95 4.84
N LEU A 128 4.23 -7.51 4.99
CA LEU A 128 5.38 -8.08 4.28
C LEU A 128 6.33 -8.65 5.33
N GLU A 129 6.48 -9.97 5.34
CA GLU A 129 7.33 -10.68 6.30
C GLU A 129 8.64 -11.09 5.62
N PHE A 130 9.76 -10.77 6.25
CA PHE A 130 11.09 -11.20 5.82
C PHE A 130 11.50 -12.44 6.60
N SER A 131 12.30 -13.30 5.97
CA SER A 131 12.96 -14.42 6.66
C SER A 131 14.41 -14.04 7.00
N ASP A 132 15.06 -14.79 7.89
CA ASP A 132 16.49 -14.62 8.16
C ASP A 132 17.33 -14.78 6.87
N ALA A 133 18.38 -13.96 6.72
CA ALA A 133 19.30 -13.94 5.58
C ALA A 133 18.68 -13.59 4.21
N THR A 134 17.54 -12.89 4.20
CA THR A 134 16.77 -12.67 2.95
C THR A 134 17.17 -11.40 2.20
N GLY A 135 17.48 -10.33 2.91
CA GLY A 135 17.61 -9.01 2.30
C GLY A 135 18.66 -8.16 2.99
N THR A 136 19.67 -7.69 2.27
CA THR A 136 20.71 -6.81 2.85
C THR A 136 20.84 -5.50 2.07
N MET A 137 21.12 -4.41 2.78
CA MET A 137 21.46 -3.15 2.14
C MET A 137 22.95 -3.11 1.79
N ASN A 138 23.29 -3.03 0.50
CA ASN A 138 24.67 -3.09 0.03
C ASN A 138 25.05 -1.88 -0.83
N PHE A 139 26.19 -1.25 -0.52
CA PHE A 139 26.82 -0.28 -1.39
C PHE A 139 27.76 -0.99 -2.37
N THR A 140 27.27 -1.28 -3.57
CA THR A 140 27.98 -2.15 -4.52
C THR A 140 27.71 -1.74 -5.97
N LYS A 141 28.45 -2.34 -6.91
CA LYS A 141 28.11 -2.26 -8.34
C LYS A 141 27.16 -3.41 -8.67
N ASN A 142 26.02 -3.11 -9.29
CA ASN A 142 25.17 -4.15 -9.86
C ASN A 142 25.95 -4.92 -10.96
N THR A 143 26.13 -6.22 -10.76
CA THR A 143 26.88 -7.10 -11.67
C THR A 143 26.07 -7.57 -12.87
N GLU A 144 24.75 -7.64 -12.70
CA GLU A 144 23.78 -8.05 -13.73
C GLU A 144 23.57 -6.97 -14.80
N ASP A 145 23.69 -5.69 -14.42
CA ASP A 145 23.65 -4.55 -15.33
C ASP A 145 24.93 -3.71 -15.24
N SER A 146 25.87 -4.02 -16.13
CA SER A 146 27.15 -3.31 -16.24
C SER A 146 27.05 -1.79 -16.46
N LYS A 147 25.88 -1.27 -16.87
CA LYS A 147 25.61 0.17 -17.07
C LYS A 147 25.24 0.86 -15.76
N LYS A 148 24.80 0.12 -14.74
CA LYS A 148 24.53 0.68 -13.41
C LYS A 148 25.83 1.03 -12.71
N LYS A 149 25.79 2.16 -11.99
CA LYS A 149 26.95 2.67 -11.24
C LYS A 149 27.03 1.94 -9.90
N VAL A 150 28.14 2.15 -9.19
CA VAL A 150 28.20 1.82 -7.78
C VAL A 150 27.18 2.71 -7.08
N ASP A 151 26.25 2.10 -6.34
CA ASP A 151 25.20 2.78 -5.61
C ASP A 151 24.73 1.90 -4.44
N THR A 152 23.78 2.41 -3.67
CA THR A 152 23.09 1.66 -2.63
C THR A 152 21.97 0.82 -3.25
N TYR A 153 22.01 -0.48 -3.01
CA TYR A 153 21.04 -1.46 -3.47
C TYR A 153 20.50 -2.27 -2.31
N LEU A 154 19.23 -2.65 -2.42
CA LEU A 154 18.71 -3.77 -1.66
C LEU A 154 19.06 -5.05 -2.42
N PHE A 155 19.72 -5.98 -1.74
CA PHE A 155 20.14 -7.25 -2.30
C PHE A 155 19.31 -8.35 -1.68
N PHE A 156 18.63 -9.14 -2.52
CA PHE A 156 17.92 -10.35 -2.14
C PHE A 156 18.62 -11.53 -2.79
N ASP A 157 18.84 -12.61 -2.02
CA ASP A 157 19.39 -13.86 -2.53
C ASP A 157 18.29 -14.62 -3.28
N ASP A 158 18.56 -15.05 -4.52
CA ASP A 158 17.58 -15.79 -5.34
C ASP A 158 17.31 -17.22 -4.82
N ALA A 159 18.15 -17.70 -3.91
CA ALA A 159 17.96 -18.99 -3.24
C ALA A 159 16.92 -18.95 -2.10
N VAL A 160 16.46 -17.76 -1.69
CA VAL A 160 15.51 -17.56 -0.58
C VAL A 160 14.39 -16.64 -1.03
N ALA A 161 13.16 -16.89 -0.58
CA ALA A 161 12.02 -16.02 -0.88
C ALA A 161 12.27 -14.61 -0.35
N ALA A 162 12.19 -13.59 -1.19
CA ALA A 162 12.55 -12.21 -0.85
C ALA A 162 11.69 -11.60 0.27
N TYR A 163 10.43 -12.02 0.36
CA TYR A 163 9.47 -11.72 1.41
C TYR A 163 8.25 -12.64 1.23
N ASN A 164 7.39 -12.71 2.24
CA ASN A 164 6.05 -13.27 2.16
C ASN A 164 5.03 -12.12 2.30
N TYR A 165 4.16 -11.96 1.31
CA TYR A 165 3.04 -11.02 1.41
C TYR A 165 1.82 -11.72 1.98
N ARG A 166 1.27 -11.17 3.07
CA ARG A 166 0.12 -11.76 3.75
C ARG A 166 -1.02 -10.77 3.83
N LEU A 167 -2.22 -11.23 3.49
CA LEU A 167 -3.48 -10.54 3.75
C LEU A 167 -4.28 -11.38 4.74
N VAL A 168 -4.46 -10.87 5.94
CA VAL A 168 -5.07 -11.60 7.07
C VAL A 168 -6.43 -11.00 7.37
N PHE A 169 -7.50 -11.79 7.31
CA PHE A 169 -8.82 -11.34 7.72
C PHE A 169 -8.97 -11.44 9.25
N ASP A 170 -9.46 -10.37 9.89
CA ASP A 170 -9.67 -10.31 11.35
C ASP A 170 -10.68 -11.37 11.83
N ASN A 171 -11.64 -11.69 10.96
CA ASN A 171 -12.48 -12.88 11.03
C ASN A 171 -12.49 -13.50 9.62
N PRO A 172 -12.54 -14.83 9.48
CA PRO A 172 -12.52 -15.45 8.17
C PRO A 172 -13.67 -14.96 7.26
N VAL A 173 -13.42 -14.97 5.95
CA VAL A 173 -14.46 -14.80 4.94
C VAL A 173 -15.30 -16.07 4.88
N GLU A 174 -16.62 -15.99 5.04
CA GLU A 174 -17.53 -17.13 4.96
C GLU A 174 -17.88 -17.38 3.48
N PHE A 175 -17.99 -18.65 3.08
CA PHE A 175 -18.43 -19.06 1.74
C PHE A 175 -19.17 -20.41 1.79
N ASP A 176 -20.10 -20.61 0.88
CA ASP A 176 -20.72 -21.90 0.56
C ASP A 176 -19.94 -22.56 -0.58
N PRO A 177 -19.32 -23.73 -0.38
CA PRO A 177 -18.63 -24.43 -1.45
C PRO A 177 -19.49 -24.76 -2.68
N ALA A 178 -20.83 -24.77 -2.54
CA ALA A 178 -21.74 -24.99 -3.67
C ALA A 178 -21.91 -23.76 -4.57
N ASP A 179 -21.73 -22.55 -4.01
CA ASP A 179 -21.99 -21.25 -4.64
C ASP A 179 -20.79 -20.29 -4.44
N VAL A 180 -19.57 -20.85 -4.40
CA VAL A 180 -18.34 -20.11 -4.02
C VAL A 180 -18.05 -18.93 -4.96
N ASP A 181 -18.33 -19.08 -6.24
CA ASP A 181 -18.19 -18.02 -7.23
C ASP A 181 -19.12 -16.87 -6.88
N GLU A 182 -20.41 -17.14 -6.68
CA GLU A 182 -21.40 -16.13 -6.31
C GLU A 182 -21.06 -15.43 -4.97
N ASP A 183 -20.53 -16.17 -3.98
CA ASP A 183 -20.15 -15.60 -2.68
C ASP A 183 -18.89 -14.71 -2.75
N PHE A 184 -18.01 -14.84 -3.74
CA PHE A 184 -16.82 -13.97 -3.83
C PHE A 184 -16.93 -12.88 -4.91
N GLU A 185 -17.73 -13.11 -5.95
CA GLU A 185 -17.80 -12.29 -7.16
C GLU A 185 -18.20 -10.83 -6.87
N LEU A 186 -17.56 -9.91 -7.61
CA LEU A 186 -17.66 -8.46 -7.47
C LEU A 186 -17.32 -7.90 -6.08
N THR A 187 -16.75 -8.71 -5.20
CA THR A 187 -16.24 -8.20 -3.93
C THR A 187 -14.88 -7.53 -4.13
N LYS A 188 -14.75 -6.34 -3.52
CA LYS A 188 -13.55 -5.51 -3.66
C LYS A 188 -12.48 -5.88 -2.64
N LEU A 189 -11.27 -6.17 -3.12
CA LEU A 189 -10.08 -6.40 -2.31
C LEU A 189 -9.01 -5.35 -2.63
N LYS A 190 -8.34 -4.80 -1.62
CA LYS A 190 -7.21 -3.89 -1.77
C LYS A 190 -5.94 -4.66 -1.43
N MET A 191 -5.05 -4.80 -2.40
CA MET A 191 -3.77 -5.49 -2.25
C MET A 191 -2.65 -4.56 -2.69
N LEU A 192 -1.62 -4.37 -1.87
CA LEU A 192 -0.43 -3.57 -2.18
C LEU A 192 -0.77 -2.16 -2.71
N GLY A 193 -1.78 -1.53 -2.11
CA GLY A 193 -2.26 -0.19 -2.43
C GLY A 193 -3.15 -0.09 -3.68
N ARG A 194 -3.41 -1.20 -4.37
CA ARG A 194 -4.28 -1.27 -5.57
C ARG A 194 -5.61 -1.92 -5.25
N ASP A 195 -6.64 -1.50 -5.97
CA ASP A 195 -7.98 -2.04 -5.85
C ASP A 195 -8.23 -3.10 -6.92
N TYR A 196 -8.67 -4.27 -6.49
CA TYR A 196 -9.10 -5.38 -7.33
C TYR A 196 -10.52 -5.79 -6.96
N PHE A 197 -11.22 -6.40 -7.90
CA PHE A 197 -12.49 -7.07 -7.70
C PHE A 197 -12.27 -8.55 -7.97
N ILE A 198 -12.80 -9.42 -7.12
CA ILE A 198 -12.82 -10.85 -7.43
C ILE A 198 -13.88 -11.05 -8.51
N VAL A 199 -13.53 -11.75 -9.59
CA VAL A 199 -14.39 -12.00 -10.76
C VAL A 199 -14.65 -13.49 -10.99
N ASP A 200 -13.93 -14.34 -10.26
CA ASP A 200 -14.17 -15.79 -10.25
C ASP A 200 -13.51 -16.39 -9.01
N ALA A 201 -14.10 -17.45 -8.48
CA ALA A 201 -13.57 -18.24 -7.38
C ALA A 201 -13.96 -19.71 -7.57
N THR A 202 -13.05 -20.63 -7.26
CA THR A 202 -13.29 -22.06 -7.39
C THR A 202 -12.97 -22.82 -6.11
N VAL A 203 -13.56 -24.00 -5.94
CA VAL A 203 -13.18 -24.96 -4.90
C VAL A 203 -12.57 -26.24 -5.46
N ASP A 204 -11.73 -26.88 -4.65
CA ASP A 204 -11.13 -28.17 -4.95
C ASP A 204 -12.10 -29.34 -4.64
N ALA A 205 -11.62 -30.57 -4.81
CA ALA A 205 -12.39 -31.77 -4.49
C ALA A 205 -12.68 -31.96 -2.98
N ALA A 206 -12.02 -31.19 -2.11
CA ALA A 206 -12.21 -31.16 -0.67
C ALA A 206 -13.08 -29.98 -0.21
N ASN A 207 -13.65 -29.20 -1.15
CA ASN A 207 -14.46 -28.01 -0.90
C ASN A 207 -13.65 -26.86 -0.23
N LEU A 208 -12.35 -26.79 -0.48
CA LEU A 208 -11.48 -25.68 -0.09
C LEU A 208 -11.38 -24.71 -1.26
N VAL A 209 -11.27 -23.40 -1.01
CA VAL A 209 -11.00 -22.43 -2.10
C VAL A 209 -9.68 -22.83 -2.77
N ASP A 210 -9.76 -23.09 -4.06
CA ASP A 210 -8.67 -23.57 -4.90
C ASP A 210 -8.07 -22.41 -5.69
N SER A 211 -8.92 -21.52 -6.20
CA SER A 211 -8.45 -20.34 -6.91
C SER A 211 -9.31 -19.10 -6.69
N LEU A 212 -8.67 -17.94 -6.82
CA LEU A 212 -9.29 -16.62 -6.90
C LEU A 212 -8.77 -15.90 -8.14
N THR A 213 -9.69 -15.41 -8.97
CA THR A 213 -9.37 -14.53 -10.08
C THR A 213 -9.74 -13.10 -9.71
N LEU A 214 -8.78 -12.20 -9.78
CA LEU A 214 -8.97 -10.79 -9.47
C LEU A 214 -8.77 -9.91 -10.70
N MET A 215 -9.59 -8.88 -10.83
CA MET A 215 -9.48 -7.88 -11.89
C MET A 215 -9.38 -6.47 -11.32
N GLY A 216 -8.34 -5.78 -11.76
CA GLY A 216 -8.14 -4.35 -11.56
C GLY A 216 -7.87 -3.66 -12.88
N GLY A 217 -7.57 -2.37 -12.82
CA GLY A 217 -7.14 -1.65 -14.00
C GLY A 217 -6.97 -0.17 -13.76
N ALA A 218 -6.38 0.51 -14.75
CA ALA A 218 -6.05 1.92 -14.65
C ALA A 218 -7.28 2.84 -14.73
N LEU A 219 -8.30 2.47 -15.53
CA LEU A 219 -9.55 3.22 -15.64
C LEU A 219 -10.76 2.27 -15.63
N LYS A 220 -11.60 2.37 -14.59
CA LYS A 220 -12.92 1.72 -14.52
C LYS A 220 -13.98 2.62 -15.19
N ALA A 221 -14.81 2.05 -16.05
CA ALA A 221 -15.92 2.73 -16.70
C ALA A 221 -17.14 1.81 -16.85
N SER A 222 -18.30 2.40 -17.12
CA SER A 222 -19.50 1.64 -17.49
C SER A 222 -20.14 2.29 -18.71
N GLN A 223 -20.69 1.46 -19.60
CA GLN A 223 -21.30 1.90 -20.85
C GLN A 223 -22.65 1.20 -21.04
N TRP A 224 -23.68 1.97 -21.37
CA TRP A 224 -24.99 1.43 -21.73
C TRP A 224 -24.93 0.86 -23.14
N GLU A 225 -25.71 -0.17 -23.44
CA GLU A 225 -25.80 -0.73 -24.79
C GLU A 225 -26.14 0.36 -25.82
N TYR A 226 -25.51 0.28 -27.00
CA TYR A 226 -25.56 1.23 -28.12
C TYR A 226 -25.09 2.67 -27.81
N SER A 227 -24.66 2.93 -26.59
CA SER A 227 -24.10 4.24 -26.23
C SER A 227 -22.59 4.29 -26.49
N LYS A 228 -22.12 5.49 -26.83
CA LYS A 228 -20.74 5.77 -27.22
C LYS A 228 -20.15 6.91 -26.39
N GLN A 229 -18.98 6.70 -25.82
CA GLN A 229 -18.30 7.71 -25.01
C GLN A 229 -16.78 7.65 -25.21
N THR A 230 -16.13 8.81 -25.10
CA THR A 230 -14.66 8.90 -25.11
C THR A 230 -14.12 8.90 -23.69
N TYR A 231 -13.16 8.01 -23.44
CA TYR A 231 -12.40 7.86 -22.20
C TYR A 231 -10.94 8.27 -22.41
N THR A 232 -10.28 8.72 -21.35
CA THR A 232 -8.86 9.10 -21.39
C THR A 232 -8.09 8.22 -20.42
N LEU A 233 -7.07 7.52 -20.92
CA LEU A 233 -6.15 6.69 -20.13
C LEU A 233 -4.72 7.19 -20.39
N GLY A 234 -4.14 7.85 -19.39
CA GLY A 234 -2.88 8.58 -19.56
C GLY A 234 -3.00 9.68 -20.61
N ASP A 235 -2.13 9.66 -21.61
CA ASP A 235 -2.12 10.62 -22.72
C ASP A 235 -2.92 10.14 -23.96
N LYS A 236 -3.57 8.98 -23.87
CA LYS A 236 -4.36 8.38 -24.97
C LYS A 236 -5.85 8.52 -24.72
N THR A 237 -6.62 8.70 -25.81
CA THR A 237 -8.09 8.71 -25.79
C THR A 237 -8.64 7.47 -26.49
N TYR A 238 -9.70 6.91 -25.92
CA TYR A 238 -10.39 5.73 -26.42
C TYR A 238 -11.86 6.06 -26.61
N GLU A 239 -12.36 6.04 -27.84
CA GLU A 239 -13.80 6.05 -28.11
C GLU A 239 -14.32 4.63 -27.92
N VAL A 240 -15.17 4.41 -26.91
CA VAL A 240 -15.74 3.12 -26.58
C VAL A 240 -17.24 3.15 -26.85
N GLU A 241 -17.74 2.11 -27.50
CA GLU A 241 -19.15 1.84 -27.74
C GLU A 241 -19.47 0.43 -27.24
N ALA A 242 -20.52 0.26 -26.42
CA ALA A 242 -21.04 -1.06 -26.08
C ALA A 242 -22.00 -1.47 -27.19
N LYS A 243 -21.52 -2.26 -28.14
CA LYS A 243 -22.24 -2.54 -29.39
C LYS A 243 -23.38 -3.54 -29.17
N ILE A 244 -23.14 -4.56 -28.36
CA ILE A 244 -24.09 -5.62 -28.02
C ILE A 244 -23.89 -5.95 -26.54
N ILE A 245 -24.99 -6.10 -25.81
CA ILE A 245 -25.01 -6.79 -24.53
C ILE A 245 -26.03 -7.93 -24.66
N SER A 246 -25.61 -9.15 -24.32
CA SER A 246 -26.41 -10.35 -24.53
C SER A 246 -27.03 -10.81 -23.21
N ASP A 247 -28.35 -10.88 -23.14
CA ASP A 247 -29.04 -11.45 -21.97
C ASP A 247 -28.84 -12.95 -21.83
N THR A 248 -28.61 -13.65 -22.94
CA THR A 248 -28.58 -15.12 -22.93
C THR A 248 -27.25 -15.63 -22.41
N SER A 249 -26.17 -14.93 -22.73
CA SER A 249 -24.82 -15.29 -22.35
C SER A 249 -24.23 -14.36 -21.28
N GLU A 250 -24.95 -13.31 -20.88
CA GLU A 250 -24.47 -12.28 -19.95
C GLU A 250 -23.10 -11.73 -20.37
N SER A 251 -23.00 -11.37 -21.65
CA SER A 251 -21.77 -11.00 -22.33
C SER A 251 -21.88 -9.63 -23.00
N ALA A 252 -20.74 -9.03 -23.34
CA ALA A 252 -20.68 -7.78 -24.06
C ALA A 252 -19.71 -7.84 -25.26
N ILE A 253 -20.03 -7.11 -26.32
CA ILE A 253 -19.12 -6.79 -27.42
C ILE A 253 -18.88 -5.28 -27.42
N LEU A 254 -17.61 -4.89 -27.26
CA LEU A 254 -17.20 -3.50 -27.26
C LEU A 254 -16.56 -3.12 -28.59
N VAL A 255 -16.77 -1.88 -29.04
CA VAL A 255 -16.03 -1.28 -30.14
C VAL A 255 -15.19 -0.14 -29.60
N ILE A 256 -13.87 -0.26 -29.70
CA ILE A 256 -12.90 0.65 -29.08
C ILE A 256 -11.97 1.19 -30.16
N ASN A 257 -12.05 2.50 -30.42
CA ASN A 257 -11.34 3.15 -31.52
C ASN A 257 -11.59 2.49 -32.90
N GLY A 258 -12.75 1.86 -33.07
CA GLY A 258 -13.13 1.14 -34.30
C GLY A 258 -12.69 -0.33 -34.35
N GLU A 259 -11.97 -0.83 -33.35
CA GLU A 259 -11.64 -2.25 -33.17
C GLU A 259 -12.75 -2.92 -32.36
N GLU A 260 -13.24 -4.07 -32.82
CA GLU A 260 -14.31 -4.84 -32.15
C GLU A 260 -13.69 -5.96 -31.32
N THR A 261 -14.09 -6.09 -30.05
CA THR A 261 -13.69 -7.21 -29.20
C THR A 261 -14.38 -8.50 -29.66
N ASP A 262 -13.90 -9.65 -29.17
CA ASP A 262 -14.72 -10.86 -29.14
C ASP A 262 -15.94 -10.65 -28.21
N GLU A 263 -16.84 -11.63 -28.17
CA GLU A 263 -17.88 -11.69 -27.14
C GLU A 263 -17.20 -11.96 -25.78
N MET A 264 -17.30 -11.00 -24.86
CA MET A 264 -16.60 -11.03 -23.57
C MET A 264 -17.58 -11.26 -22.43
N LEU A 265 -17.31 -12.27 -21.61
CA LEU A 265 -18.01 -12.56 -20.34
C LEU A 265 -17.42 -11.74 -19.19
N GLU A 266 -18.07 -11.77 -18.03
CA GLU A 266 -17.44 -11.32 -16.78
C GLU A 266 -16.08 -12.04 -16.57
N GLY A 267 -15.07 -11.28 -16.14
CA GLY A 267 -13.72 -11.79 -15.94
C GLY A 267 -12.86 -11.93 -17.20
N ASP A 268 -13.44 -11.79 -18.40
CA ASP A 268 -12.69 -11.87 -19.66
C ASP A 268 -11.82 -10.64 -19.90
N THR A 269 -10.73 -10.86 -20.64
CA THR A 269 -9.87 -9.77 -21.11
C THR A 269 -9.59 -9.86 -22.60
N TYR A 270 -9.45 -8.71 -23.25
CA TYR A 270 -9.13 -8.57 -24.65
C TYR A 270 -7.96 -7.58 -24.82
N THR A 271 -6.98 -7.89 -25.65
CA THR A 271 -5.84 -7.00 -25.91
C THR A 271 -6.01 -6.33 -27.26
N LEU A 272 -6.17 -5.01 -27.26
CA LEU A 272 -6.31 -4.20 -28.48
C LEU A 272 -5.02 -4.23 -29.33
N GLU A 273 -5.11 -3.85 -30.60
CA GLU A 273 -3.96 -3.74 -31.51
C GLU A 273 -2.84 -2.84 -30.96
N ASP A 274 -3.17 -1.84 -30.14
CA ASP A 274 -2.22 -0.92 -29.54
C ASP A 274 -1.57 -1.43 -28.23
N GLY A 275 -1.90 -2.66 -27.83
CA GLY A 275 -1.42 -3.34 -26.63
C GLY A 275 -2.20 -3.02 -25.35
N THR A 276 -3.19 -2.14 -25.41
CA THR A 276 -4.04 -1.84 -24.24
C THR A 276 -4.97 -3.02 -23.97
N ARG A 277 -4.95 -3.54 -22.74
CA ARG A 277 -5.87 -4.59 -22.31
C ARG A 277 -7.18 -3.99 -21.82
N VAL A 278 -8.28 -4.60 -22.22
CA VAL A 278 -9.63 -4.31 -21.76
C VAL A 278 -10.12 -5.51 -20.99
N GLY A 279 -10.78 -5.30 -19.85
CA GLY A 279 -11.32 -6.37 -19.03
C GLY A 279 -12.76 -6.09 -18.67
N VAL A 280 -13.65 -7.06 -18.86
CA VAL A 280 -15.06 -6.93 -18.47
C VAL A 280 -15.18 -7.31 -17.00
N LEU A 281 -15.70 -6.38 -16.21
CA LEU A 281 -15.90 -6.57 -14.78
C LEU A 281 -17.30 -7.09 -14.46
N ASP A 282 -18.35 -6.60 -15.12
CA ASP A 282 -19.74 -6.96 -14.80
C ASP A 282 -20.61 -6.66 -16.02
N VAL A 283 -21.59 -7.52 -16.29
CA VAL A 283 -22.56 -7.37 -17.38
C VAL A 283 -23.96 -7.49 -16.79
N VAL A 284 -24.74 -6.41 -16.88
CA VAL A 284 -26.09 -6.32 -16.32
C VAL A 284 -27.10 -6.16 -17.44
N PRO A 285 -27.68 -7.26 -17.95
CA PRO A 285 -28.82 -7.22 -18.85
C PRO A 285 -30.10 -6.75 -18.13
N ASN A 286 -30.93 -5.95 -18.79
CA ASN A 286 -32.15 -5.35 -18.24
C ASN A 286 -33.25 -5.12 -19.29
N GLU A 287 -33.80 -6.22 -19.78
CA GLU A 287 -34.94 -6.27 -20.69
C GLU A 287 -36.23 -5.67 -20.11
N GLY A 288 -36.41 -5.74 -18.78
CA GLY A 288 -37.66 -5.33 -18.12
C GLY A 288 -37.97 -3.83 -18.23
N ALA A 289 -36.95 -3.02 -18.52
CA ALA A 289 -37.05 -1.58 -18.63
C ALA A 289 -36.98 -1.06 -20.07
N GLU A 290 -36.77 -1.93 -21.08
CA GLU A 290 -36.71 -1.57 -22.50
C GLU A 290 -37.93 -0.73 -22.90
N LYS A 291 -37.75 0.58 -22.89
CA LYS A 291 -38.72 1.47 -23.47
C LYS A 291 -38.52 1.31 -24.96
N SER A 292 -39.51 0.71 -25.61
CA SER A 292 -39.77 0.82 -27.05
C SER A 292 -40.02 2.29 -27.43
N THR A 293 -39.03 3.15 -27.24
CA THR A 293 -39.12 4.60 -27.44
C THR A 293 -38.00 5.10 -28.33
N GLY A 294 -37.48 4.30 -29.27
CA GLY A 294 -36.67 4.78 -30.39
C GLY A 294 -35.47 5.65 -30.02
N THR A 295 -35.02 5.61 -28.76
CA THR A 295 -33.78 6.20 -28.26
C THR A 295 -32.69 5.17 -28.49
N SER A 296 -31.55 5.63 -28.99
CA SER A 296 -30.45 4.79 -29.47
C SER A 296 -29.59 4.17 -28.36
N GLU A 297 -30.09 4.10 -27.13
CA GLU A 297 -29.39 3.54 -25.97
C GLU A 297 -30.28 2.43 -25.40
N GLY A 298 -29.73 1.22 -25.26
CA GLY A 298 -30.36 0.11 -24.57
C GLY A 298 -30.28 0.29 -23.04
N ASN A 299 -31.00 -0.53 -22.29
CA ASN A 299 -30.98 -0.45 -20.82
C ASN A 299 -29.99 -1.42 -20.17
N ASP A 300 -29.19 -2.10 -20.97
CA ASP A 300 -28.19 -3.03 -20.48
C ASP A 300 -26.89 -2.28 -20.24
N LEU A 301 -26.14 -2.73 -19.23
CA LEU A 301 -24.93 -2.04 -18.78
C LEU A 301 -23.77 -3.01 -18.75
N VAL A 302 -22.64 -2.61 -19.34
CA VAL A 302 -21.36 -3.29 -19.13
C VAL A 302 -20.44 -2.39 -18.33
N THR A 303 -19.80 -2.95 -17.30
CA THR A 303 -18.72 -2.32 -16.55
C THR A 303 -17.41 -2.98 -16.94
N PHE A 304 -16.38 -2.17 -17.23
CA PHE A 304 -15.11 -2.66 -17.75
C PHE A 304 -13.94 -1.79 -17.28
N TYR A 305 -12.73 -2.31 -17.47
CA TYR A 305 -11.47 -1.61 -17.30
C TYR A 305 -10.79 -1.35 -18.64
N LEU A 306 -10.26 -0.13 -18.83
CA LEU A 306 -9.20 0.14 -19.80
C LEU A 306 -7.84 0.08 -19.08
N GLY A 307 -6.88 -0.60 -19.68
CA GLY A 307 -5.63 -0.96 -19.00
C GLY A 307 -5.89 -1.95 -17.87
N ALA A 308 -6.64 -3.01 -18.18
CA ALA A 308 -7.01 -4.06 -17.23
C ALA A 308 -5.79 -4.91 -16.82
N GLU A 309 -5.79 -5.33 -15.57
CA GLU A 309 -4.83 -6.24 -14.97
C GLU A 309 -5.62 -7.39 -14.33
N LYS A 310 -5.35 -8.63 -14.77
CA LYS A 310 -5.94 -9.84 -14.22
C LYS A 310 -4.90 -10.56 -13.38
N ILE A 311 -5.22 -10.88 -12.14
CA ILE A 311 -4.38 -11.70 -11.25
C ILE A 311 -5.11 -13.02 -11.05
N TYR A 312 -4.38 -14.12 -11.20
CA TYR A 312 -4.89 -15.45 -10.90
C TYR A 312 -4.06 -16.04 -9.76
N LEU A 313 -4.75 -16.41 -8.68
CA LEU A 313 -4.19 -17.01 -7.48
C LEU A 313 -4.71 -18.44 -7.40
N SER A 314 -3.86 -19.45 -7.55
CA SER A 314 -4.23 -20.86 -7.51
C SER A 314 -3.41 -21.59 -6.46
N GLN A 315 -4.04 -22.35 -5.58
CA GLN A 315 -3.42 -22.98 -4.42
C GLN A 315 -2.16 -23.80 -4.79
N GLY A 316 -1.01 -23.38 -4.28
CA GLY A 316 0.29 -24.04 -4.49
C GLY A 316 0.91 -23.83 -5.87
N ASP A 317 0.37 -22.90 -6.66
CA ASP A 317 0.93 -22.46 -7.94
C ASP A 317 1.54 -21.05 -7.82
N GLU A 318 2.28 -20.64 -8.85
CA GLU A 318 2.80 -19.27 -8.95
C GLU A 318 1.66 -18.27 -9.18
N VAL A 319 1.81 -17.06 -8.66
CA VAL A 319 0.91 -15.94 -8.99
C VAL A 319 0.99 -15.67 -10.48
N GLU A 320 -0.13 -15.66 -11.19
CA GLU A 320 -0.14 -15.23 -12.59
C GLU A 320 -0.69 -13.81 -12.73
N ILE A 321 0.02 -12.97 -13.48
CA ILE A 321 -0.42 -11.62 -13.83
C ILE A 321 -0.62 -11.55 -15.34
N ASN A 322 -1.87 -11.41 -15.75
CA ASN A 322 -2.29 -11.41 -17.16
C ASN A 322 -1.89 -12.68 -17.92
N GLY A 323 -1.93 -13.84 -17.25
CA GLY A 323 -1.55 -15.14 -17.81
C GLY A 323 -0.04 -15.39 -17.89
N GLU A 324 0.77 -14.52 -17.31
CA GLU A 324 2.21 -14.73 -17.17
C GLU A 324 2.54 -15.03 -15.70
N PRO A 325 3.20 -16.15 -15.39
CA PRO A 325 3.57 -16.48 -14.02
C PRO A 325 4.64 -15.53 -13.49
N VAL A 326 4.55 -15.22 -12.19
CA VAL A 326 5.54 -14.46 -11.44
C VAL A 326 6.53 -15.45 -10.83
N ASP A 327 7.66 -15.63 -11.52
CA ASP A 327 8.72 -16.56 -11.13
C ASP A 327 9.12 -16.39 -9.66
N GLY A 328 9.08 -17.49 -8.91
CA GLY A 328 9.46 -17.53 -7.49
C GLY A 328 8.39 -17.05 -6.50
N SER A 329 7.16 -16.84 -6.96
CA SER A 329 5.99 -16.67 -6.07
C SER A 329 5.30 -18.00 -5.80
N ASP A 330 4.57 -18.10 -4.69
CA ASP A 330 3.78 -19.28 -4.33
C ASP A 330 2.50 -18.83 -3.65
N VAL A 331 1.37 -19.33 -4.11
CA VAL A 331 0.06 -18.96 -3.56
C VAL A 331 -0.36 -19.94 -2.48
N ASP A 332 -0.75 -19.42 -1.33
CA ASP A 332 -1.35 -20.20 -0.26
C ASP A 332 -2.60 -19.51 0.31
N LEU A 333 -3.76 -20.10 0.00
CA LEU A 333 -5.09 -19.69 0.44
C LEU A 333 -5.47 -20.50 1.68
N GLN A 334 -5.37 -19.89 2.85
CA GLN A 334 -5.64 -20.55 4.12
C GLN A 334 -7.16 -20.69 4.33
N THR A 335 -7.66 -21.90 4.06
CA THR A 335 -9.10 -22.20 4.11
C THR A 335 -9.45 -23.34 5.08
N ASN A 336 -10.70 -23.33 5.54
CA ASN A 336 -11.29 -24.37 6.38
C ASN A 336 -12.62 -24.86 5.79
N ALA A 337 -12.57 -25.95 5.02
CA ALA A 337 -13.75 -26.53 4.35
C ALA A 337 -14.89 -26.92 5.30
N ALA A 338 -14.59 -27.28 6.56
CA ALA A 338 -15.64 -27.68 7.50
C ALA A 338 -16.48 -26.49 7.98
N ALA A 339 -15.91 -25.29 7.93
CA ALA A 339 -16.56 -24.05 8.32
C ALA A 339 -16.96 -23.17 7.11
N GLY A 340 -16.44 -23.46 5.91
CA GLY A 340 -16.63 -22.61 4.73
C GLY A 340 -15.95 -21.27 4.95
N GLU A 341 -14.68 -21.28 5.37
CA GLU A 341 -13.97 -20.09 5.82
C GLU A 341 -12.64 -19.90 5.07
N LEU A 342 -12.36 -18.69 4.58
CA LEU A 342 -11.06 -18.23 4.08
C LEU A 342 -10.47 -17.23 5.08
N SER A 343 -9.40 -17.60 5.78
CA SER A 343 -8.81 -16.76 6.83
C SER A 343 -7.69 -15.85 6.32
N GLU A 344 -7.01 -16.24 5.25
CA GLU A 344 -5.79 -15.54 4.82
C GLU A 344 -5.39 -15.88 3.38
N ILE A 345 -4.74 -14.92 2.71
CA ILE A 345 -4.10 -15.05 1.40
C ILE A 345 -2.62 -14.76 1.57
N ASN A 346 -1.77 -15.74 1.28
CA ASN A 346 -0.30 -15.65 1.33
C ASN A 346 0.28 -15.76 -0.09
N LEU A 347 1.22 -14.87 -0.45
CA LEU A 347 1.89 -14.80 -1.75
C LEU A 347 3.41 -14.61 -1.63
#